data_AF-A0A9P6Y9H0-F1
#
_entry.id   AF-A0A9P6Y9H0-F1
#
_cell.length_a   1.000
_cell.length_b   1.000
_cell.length_c   1.000
_cell.angle_alpha   90.00
_cell.angle_beta   90.00
_cell.angle_gamma   90.00
#
_symmetry.space_group_name_H-M   'P 1'
#
loop_
_entity.id
_entity.type
_entity.pdbx_description
1 polymer ?
#
loop_
_entity_poly.entity_id
_entity_poly.type
_entity_poly.pdbx_seq_one_letter_code
_entity_poly.pdbx_strand_id
1 'polypeptide(L)'
;MRLFIRHCLTRQPIWKRLYQTKGFPNKVGIYLSKDQQELTEAEHDLIKTSRPNDIVQVPGSTYGGIHTLKWKEKPNNVLVIKKPKDVKTEKAIIELTNWLHQTRPEMNIIVEESVAEQFKKELPFVHVLKKEDTNTIDFAITLGGDGTLLHLSTLFPKAVPPVLSFSLGTLCFLMSYRFDRYQTILKDMLSGHIGLTMRMRLFCSLHQPNGKRIELDGKEVEDRQVMNEVSLHRGRYPHLTSIECRVDHQYLTECIADGLIVSTPTGSTAYSLSAGGPIVHPSVQSLVMTPICPRSLSFRTILLPPSSIIELKVCLMHALSSLG
;
A
#
# COMPACT_ATOMS: atom_id res chain seq x y z
N MET A 1 22.85 -10.01 -2.43
CA MET A 1 21.48 -10.00 -1.86
C MET A 1 20.50 -10.19 -2.99
N ARG A 2 19.45 -11.00 -2.79
CA ARG A 2 18.32 -11.14 -3.72
C ARG A 2 17.07 -10.52 -3.09
N LEU A 3 16.25 -9.91 -3.92
CA LEU A 3 15.03 -9.23 -3.55
C LEU A 3 13.90 -9.78 -4.41
N PHE A 4 12.89 -10.38 -3.81
CA PHE A 4 11.72 -10.87 -4.53
C PHE A 4 10.58 -9.91 -4.30
N ILE A 5 10.01 -9.41 -5.40
CA ILE A 5 8.92 -8.45 -5.39
C ILE A 5 7.77 -9.08 -6.16
N ARG A 6 6.61 -9.15 -5.53
CA ARG A 6 5.38 -9.63 -6.15
C ARG A 6 4.23 -8.71 -5.80
N HIS A 7 3.22 -8.63 -6.65
CA HIS A 7 1.98 -8.01 -6.24
C HIS A 7 1.31 -8.78 -5.10
N CYS A 8 0.62 -8.06 -4.23
CA CYS A 8 -0.36 -8.59 -3.31
C CYS A 8 -1.57 -9.16 -4.07
N LEU A 9 -1.45 -10.37 -4.62
CA LEU A 9 -2.60 -11.17 -5.05
C LEU A 9 -3.36 -11.66 -3.81
N THR A 10 -3.99 -10.74 -3.08
CA THR A 10 -5.05 -11.13 -2.17
C THR A 10 -6.22 -11.57 -3.05
N ARG A 11 -6.36 -12.90 -3.26
CA ARG A 11 -7.71 -13.50 -3.35
C ARG A 11 -8.52 -12.80 -2.29
N GLN A 12 -9.68 -12.24 -2.67
CA GLN A 12 -10.50 -11.27 -1.91
C GLN A 12 -10.08 -11.18 -0.44
N PRO A 13 -9.91 -9.99 0.17
CA PRO A 13 -10.04 -9.93 1.61
C PRO A 13 -11.45 -10.41 1.93
N ILE A 14 -11.59 -11.71 2.15
CA ILE A 14 -12.76 -12.28 2.76
C ILE A 14 -12.61 -11.72 4.17
N TRP A 15 -13.25 -10.60 4.42
CA TRP A 15 -13.47 -10.05 5.75
C TRP A 15 -14.43 -11.02 6.48
N LYS A 16 -14.03 -12.29 6.61
CA LYS A 16 -14.71 -13.32 7.38
C LYS A 16 -14.31 -13.09 8.83
N ARG A 17 -15.33 -13.01 9.69
CA ARG A 17 -15.24 -12.99 11.16
C ARG A 17 -14.09 -13.86 11.64
N LEU A 18 -13.00 -13.24 12.07
CA LEU A 18 -11.93 -13.94 12.74
C LEU A 18 -11.33 -13.02 13.80
N TYR A 19 -11.36 -13.57 15.03
CA TYR A 19 -10.66 -13.19 16.26
C TYR A 19 -11.34 -12.19 17.20
N GLN A 20 -11.80 -12.73 18.34
CA GLN A 20 -11.98 -12.01 19.61
C GLN A 20 -10.61 -11.49 20.06
N THR A 21 -10.38 -10.18 20.01
CA THR A 21 -9.34 -9.51 20.80
C THR A 21 -9.98 -9.01 22.10
N LYS A 22 -9.26 -9.09 23.23
CA LYS A 22 -9.80 -8.81 24.57
C LYS A 22 -10.10 -7.33 24.85
N GLY A 23 -10.11 -6.44 23.85
CA GLY A 23 -10.17 -4.98 24.04
C GLY A 23 -11.17 -4.19 23.19
N PHE A 24 -11.43 -4.60 21.94
CA PHE A 24 -12.31 -3.87 21.02
C PHE A 24 -13.35 -4.80 20.39
N PRO A 25 -14.51 -4.27 19.92
CA PRO A 25 -15.44 -5.01 19.09
C PRO A 25 -14.76 -5.58 17.84
N ASN A 26 -15.28 -6.71 17.34
CA ASN A 26 -14.80 -7.31 16.10
C ASN A 26 -14.96 -6.33 14.92
N LYS A 27 -14.03 -6.42 13.96
CA LYS A 27 -14.08 -5.64 12.74
C LYS A 27 -15.38 -5.84 11.96
N VAL A 28 -15.97 -4.72 11.56
CA VAL A 28 -17.20 -4.65 10.79
C VAL A 28 -16.94 -5.06 9.35
N GLY A 29 -17.79 -5.94 8.84
CA GLY A 29 -17.73 -6.37 7.45
C GLY A 29 -18.13 -5.25 6.48
N ILE A 30 -17.54 -5.26 5.29
CA ILE A 30 -17.90 -4.34 4.20
C ILE A 30 -18.35 -5.13 2.96
N TYR A 31 -19.24 -4.54 2.18
CA TYR A 31 -19.53 -4.91 0.81
C TYR A 31 -18.98 -3.84 -0.12
N LEU A 32 -18.43 -4.27 -1.25
CA LEU A 32 -17.98 -3.40 -2.32
C LEU A 32 -18.80 -3.70 -3.56
N SER A 33 -19.49 -2.70 -4.10
CA SER A 33 -20.14 -2.80 -5.41
C SER A 33 -19.38 -1.92 -6.41
N LYS A 34 -19.10 -2.44 -7.59
CA LYS A 34 -18.64 -1.63 -8.73
C LYS A 34 -19.89 -1.04 -9.41
N ASP A 35 -19.81 0.17 -9.94
CA ASP A 35 -20.95 0.85 -10.60
C ASP A 35 -21.77 -0.11 -11.48
N GLN A 36 -23.09 0.02 -11.37
CA GLN A 36 -24.13 -0.88 -11.89
C GLN A 36 -23.87 -1.43 -13.31
N GLN A 37 -23.21 -2.57 -13.42
CA GLN A 37 -23.53 -3.60 -14.40
C GLN A 37 -23.55 -4.91 -13.62
N GLU A 38 -24.75 -5.45 -13.39
CA GLU A 38 -24.88 -6.89 -13.15
C GLU A 38 -24.18 -7.57 -14.32
N LEU A 39 -23.07 -8.27 -14.04
CA LEU A 39 -22.45 -9.15 -15.02
C LEU A 39 -23.53 -10.11 -15.49
N THR A 40 -23.76 -10.15 -16.80
CA THR A 40 -24.76 -11.04 -17.39
C THR A 40 -24.39 -12.51 -17.12
N GLU A 41 -25.36 -13.41 -17.06
CA GLU A 41 -25.09 -14.86 -16.89
C GLU A 41 -24.11 -15.39 -17.97
N ALA A 42 -24.11 -14.78 -19.16
CA ALA A 42 -23.16 -15.05 -20.24
C ALA A 42 -21.69 -14.68 -19.89
N GLU A 43 -21.46 -13.62 -19.12
CA GLU A 43 -20.12 -13.24 -18.64
C GLU A 43 -19.65 -14.13 -17.47
N HIS A 44 -20.60 -14.67 -16.69
CA HIS A 44 -20.33 -15.70 -15.69
C HIS A 44 -19.93 -17.04 -16.33
N ASP A 45 -20.46 -17.37 -17.51
CA ASP A 45 -20.11 -18.57 -18.27
C ASP A 45 -18.78 -18.44 -19.04
N LEU A 46 -18.38 -17.23 -19.43
CA LEU A 46 -17.02 -16.98 -19.96
C LEU A 46 -15.90 -17.26 -18.93
N ILE A 47 -16.24 -17.28 -17.64
CA ILE A 47 -15.33 -17.61 -16.53
C ILE A 47 -15.38 -19.11 -16.21
N LYS A 48 -16.37 -19.85 -16.73
CA LYS A 48 -16.56 -21.29 -16.48
C LYS A 48 -16.43 -22.12 -17.75
N THR A 49 -15.21 -22.35 -18.19
CA THR A 49 -14.75 -23.59 -18.86
C THR A 49 -13.22 -23.54 -18.92
N SER A 50 -12.40 -24.59 -19.02
CA SER A 50 -12.47 -26.03 -18.77
C SER A 50 -11.03 -26.50 -18.99
N ARG A 51 -10.40 -27.14 -17.98
CA ARG A 51 -9.13 -27.92 -17.96
C ARG A 51 -8.03 -27.34 -17.05
N PRO A 52 -7.23 -28.19 -16.37
CA PRO A 52 -6.35 -27.75 -15.27
C PRO A 52 -5.03 -27.10 -15.69
N ASN A 53 -4.69 -27.03 -16.99
CA ASN A 53 -3.33 -26.74 -17.46
C ASN A 53 -3.18 -25.59 -18.47
N ASP A 54 -4.22 -24.78 -18.69
CA ASP A 54 -4.10 -23.62 -19.57
C ASP A 54 -3.64 -22.37 -18.78
N ILE A 55 -2.63 -21.68 -19.32
CA ILE A 55 -2.16 -20.38 -18.83
C ILE A 55 -3.30 -19.37 -19.01
N VAL A 56 -3.96 -18.99 -17.92
CA VAL A 56 -5.04 -18.01 -17.95
C VAL A 56 -4.44 -16.60 -17.91
N GLN A 57 -4.18 -16.01 -19.08
CA GLN A 57 -4.13 -14.55 -19.18
C GLN A 57 -5.55 -14.03 -19.07
N VAL A 58 -5.85 -13.30 -17.98
CA VAL A 58 -7.02 -12.42 -17.92
C VAL A 58 -6.53 -10.98 -18.04
N PRO A 59 -6.63 -10.35 -19.22
CA PRO A 59 -6.52 -8.90 -19.35
C PRO A 59 -7.79 -8.27 -18.76
N GLY A 60 -7.62 -7.34 -17.82
CA GLY A 60 -8.73 -6.64 -17.16
C GLY A 60 -8.95 -7.14 -15.74
N SER A 61 -8.39 -6.42 -14.77
CA SER A 61 -8.58 -6.80 -13.37
C SER A 61 -10.00 -6.49 -12.92
N THR A 62 -10.62 -7.45 -12.24
CA THR A 62 -11.81 -7.28 -11.40
C THR A 62 -11.63 -6.27 -10.24
N TYR A 63 -10.51 -5.54 -10.18
CA TYR A 63 -10.11 -4.69 -9.06
C TYR A 63 -9.81 -3.23 -9.44
N GLY A 64 -9.68 -2.91 -10.73
CA GLY A 64 -9.53 -1.52 -11.18
C GLY A 64 -10.87 -0.78 -11.15
N GLY A 65 -10.85 0.50 -10.79
CA GLY A 65 -12.03 1.37 -10.79
C GLY A 65 -12.51 1.82 -9.41
N ILE A 66 -13.56 2.64 -9.41
CA ILE A 66 -14.21 3.14 -8.19
C ILE A 66 -15.23 2.11 -7.72
N HIS A 67 -15.23 1.83 -6.43
CA HIS A 67 -16.16 0.90 -5.77
C HIS A 67 -16.99 1.67 -4.74
N THR A 68 -18.28 1.42 -4.63
CA THR A 68 -19.09 1.95 -3.54
C THR A 68 -18.91 1.09 -2.30
N LEU A 69 -18.63 1.72 -1.16
CA LEU A 69 -18.60 1.07 0.13
C LEU A 69 -20.02 0.81 0.63
N LYS A 70 -20.27 -0.33 1.29
CA LYS A 70 -21.44 -0.49 2.15
C LYS A 70 -21.03 -1.22 3.42
N TRP A 71 -21.38 -0.69 4.57
CA TRP A 71 -21.12 -1.36 5.84
C TRP A 71 -22.17 -2.43 6.13
N LYS A 72 -21.76 -3.59 6.63
CA LYS A 72 -22.71 -4.61 7.12
C LYS A 72 -23.41 -4.19 8.40
N GLU A 73 -22.65 -3.52 9.26
CA GLU A 73 -23.08 -2.98 10.56
C GLU A 73 -22.48 -1.59 10.71
N LYS A 74 -22.86 -0.81 11.72
CA LYS A 74 -22.24 0.51 11.90
C LYS A 74 -20.76 0.35 12.31
N PRO A 75 -19.81 1.05 11.68
CA PRO A 75 -18.40 1.02 12.08
C PRO A 75 -18.24 1.62 13.49
N ASN A 76 -17.40 1.01 14.32
CA ASN A 76 -17.20 1.37 15.72
C ASN A 76 -15.75 1.68 16.06
N ASN A 77 -14.77 1.27 15.25
CA ASN A 77 -13.35 1.48 15.52
C ASN A 77 -12.70 2.32 14.42
N VAL A 78 -12.26 3.53 14.76
CA VAL A 78 -11.54 4.42 13.84
C VAL A 78 -10.11 4.64 14.30
N LEU A 79 -9.16 4.46 13.38
CA LEU A 79 -7.76 4.84 13.60
C LEU A 79 -7.50 6.24 13.03
N VAL A 80 -6.97 7.17 13.82
CA VAL A 80 -6.61 8.52 13.37
C VAL A 80 -5.09 8.70 13.45
N ILE A 81 -4.47 9.01 12.31
CA ILE A 81 -3.03 9.24 12.18
C ILE A 81 -2.79 10.68 11.71
N LYS A 82 -1.84 11.37 12.34
CA LYS A 82 -1.39 12.70 11.90
C LYS A 82 0.06 12.70 11.41
N LYS A 83 0.41 13.69 10.60
CA LYS A 83 1.80 14.06 10.36
C LYS A 83 2.47 14.48 11.69
N PRO A 84 3.65 13.94 12.04
CA PRO A 84 4.34 14.33 13.26
C PRO A 84 4.87 15.76 13.18
N LYS A 85 4.93 16.45 14.33
CA LYS A 85 5.53 17.79 14.50
C LYS A 85 4.98 18.85 13.52
N ASP A 86 3.68 18.84 13.25
CA ASP A 86 3.03 19.77 12.32
C ASP A 86 1.79 20.41 12.98
N VAL A 87 1.92 21.70 13.32
CA VAL A 87 0.93 22.47 14.09
C VAL A 87 -0.47 22.43 13.46
N LYS A 88 -0.57 22.40 12.12
CA LYS A 88 -1.87 22.34 11.46
C LYS A 88 -2.56 21.01 11.75
N THR A 89 -1.81 19.91 11.62
CA THR A 89 -2.35 18.57 11.89
C THR A 89 -2.64 18.32 13.37
N GLU A 90 -1.93 19.00 14.28
CA GLU A 90 -2.18 18.96 15.71
C GLU A 90 -3.51 19.63 16.08
N LYS A 91 -3.81 20.79 15.50
CA LYS A 91 -5.13 21.43 15.68
C LYS A 91 -6.25 20.58 15.09
N ALA A 92 -6.03 20.05 13.89
CA ALA A 92 -7.02 19.25 13.18
C ALA A 92 -7.33 17.92 13.87
N ILE A 93 -6.33 17.24 14.45
CA ILE A 93 -6.61 15.99 15.16
C ILE A 93 -7.47 16.26 16.38
N ILE A 94 -7.17 17.29 17.17
CA ILE A 94 -7.98 17.69 18.34
C ILE A 94 -9.41 18.04 17.91
N GLU A 95 -9.57 18.84 16.86
CA GLU A 95 -10.88 19.24 16.35
C GLU A 95 -11.70 18.03 15.89
N LEU A 96 -11.11 17.18 15.05
CA LEU A 96 -11.77 16.02 14.47
C LEU A 96 -12.15 14.98 15.52
N THR A 97 -11.25 14.67 16.46
CA THR A 97 -11.52 13.63 17.47
C THR A 97 -12.54 14.10 18.49
N ASN A 98 -12.53 15.38 18.88
CA ASN A 98 -13.59 15.93 19.74
C ASN A 98 -14.95 15.92 19.02
N TRP A 99 -14.99 16.31 17.75
CA TRP A 99 -16.23 16.25 16.97
C TRP A 99 -16.76 14.82 16.85
N LEU A 100 -15.89 13.84 16.59
CA LEU A 100 -16.27 12.42 16.54
C LEU A 100 -16.79 11.93 17.90
N HIS A 101 -16.12 12.27 19.00
CA HIS A 101 -16.55 11.86 20.34
C HIS A 101 -17.92 12.44 20.72
N GLN A 102 -18.19 13.70 20.35
CA GLN A 102 -19.47 14.36 20.61
C GLN A 102 -20.61 13.82 19.74
N THR A 103 -20.34 13.52 18.47
CA THR A 103 -21.37 13.08 17.51
C THR A 103 -21.59 11.58 17.50
N ARG A 104 -20.59 10.80 17.92
CA ARG A 104 -20.56 9.32 17.93
C ARG A 104 -19.86 8.81 19.19
N PRO A 105 -20.46 8.99 20.38
CA PRO A 105 -19.85 8.56 21.65
C PRO A 105 -19.62 7.05 21.73
N GLU A 106 -20.32 6.25 20.91
CA GLU A 106 -20.14 4.80 20.81
C GLU A 106 -18.86 4.38 20.06
N MET A 107 -18.22 5.31 19.33
CA MET A 107 -17.09 4.99 18.47
C MET A 107 -15.77 5.08 19.23
N ASN A 108 -15.00 4.00 19.18
CA ASN A 108 -13.65 3.93 19.72
C ASN A 108 -12.70 4.70 18.79
N ILE A 109 -12.17 5.81 19.29
CA ILE A 109 -11.18 6.63 18.59
C ILE A 109 -9.79 6.16 19.01
N ILE A 110 -9.04 5.60 18.07
CA ILE A 110 -7.74 4.99 18.30
C ILE A 110 -6.67 5.86 17.66
N VAL A 111 -5.57 6.12 18.37
CA VAL A 111 -4.43 6.92 17.91
C VAL A 111 -3.11 6.22 18.25
N GLU A 112 -2.01 6.66 17.64
CA GLU A 112 -0.67 6.18 18.02
C GLU A 112 -0.27 6.65 19.42
N GLU A 113 0.56 5.89 20.11
CA GLU A 113 1.01 6.17 21.49
C GLU A 113 1.56 7.59 21.64
N SER A 114 2.44 8.02 20.73
CA SER A 114 2.98 9.39 20.74
C SER A 114 1.93 10.48 20.68
N VAL A 115 0.78 10.24 20.03
CA VAL A 115 -0.33 11.18 19.94
C VAL A 115 -1.14 11.18 21.23
N ALA A 116 -1.42 10.00 21.79
CA ALA A 116 -2.14 9.88 23.05
C ALA A 116 -1.37 10.53 24.21
N GLU A 117 -0.04 10.36 24.25
CA GLU A 117 0.82 11.02 25.24
C GLU A 117 0.86 12.53 25.04
N GLN A 118 1.01 12.99 23.79
CA GLN A 118 1.09 14.42 23.46
C GLN A 118 -0.19 15.19 23.84
N PHE A 119 -1.36 14.59 23.64
CA PHE A 119 -2.67 15.24 23.83
C PHE A 119 -3.50 14.61 24.96
N LYS A 120 -2.85 14.05 25.98
CA LYS A 120 -3.52 13.34 27.08
C LYS A 120 -4.59 14.17 27.80
N LYS A 121 -4.41 15.50 27.88
CA LYS A 121 -5.35 16.41 28.54
C LYS A 121 -6.53 16.76 27.64
N GLU A 122 -6.26 17.01 26.36
CA GLU A 122 -7.23 17.42 25.35
C GLU A 122 -8.09 16.24 24.88
N LEU A 123 -7.51 15.04 24.85
CA LEU A 123 -8.08 13.82 24.27
C LEU A 123 -8.06 12.65 25.27
N PRO A 124 -8.65 12.76 26.48
CA PRO A 124 -8.58 11.71 27.51
C PRO A 124 -9.37 10.44 27.15
N PHE A 125 -10.24 10.51 26.13
CA PHE A 125 -11.13 9.44 25.68
C PHE A 125 -10.54 8.56 24.57
N VAL A 126 -9.36 8.89 24.05
CA VAL A 126 -8.76 8.11 22.95
C VAL A 126 -8.07 6.86 23.47
N HIS A 127 -8.05 5.84 22.62
CA HIS A 127 -7.31 4.60 22.87
C HIS A 127 -5.97 4.60 22.14
N VAL A 128 -5.00 3.86 22.70
CA VAL A 128 -3.69 3.67 22.08
C VAL A 128 -3.71 2.46 21.18
N LEU A 129 -3.27 2.62 19.93
CA LEU A 129 -3.13 1.53 18.97
C LEU A 129 -2.06 0.54 19.44
N LYS A 130 -2.42 -0.73 19.60
CA LYS A 130 -1.47 -1.85 19.72
C LYS A 130 -1.40 -2.63 18.42
N LYS A 131 -0.27 -3.32 18.20
CA LYS A 131 -0.05 -4.14 16.99
C LYS A 131 -1.15 -5.20 16.80
N GLU A 132 -1.65 -5.77 17.90
CA GLU A 132 -2.74 -6.76 17.92
C GLU A 132 -4.11 -6.20 17.51
N ASP A 133 -4.34 -4.89 17.69
CA ASP A 133 -5.61 -4.22 17.40
C ASP A 133 -5.75 -3.86 15.91
N THR A 134 -4.70 -3.99 15.10
CA THR A 134 -4.75 -3.64 13.67
C THR A 134 -5.86 -4.36 12.90
N ASN A 135 -6.26 -5.56 13.34
CA ASN A 135 -7.34 -6.32 12.72
C ASN A 135 -8.75 -5.89 13.17
N THR A 136 -8.90 -5.02 14.17
CA THR A 136 -10.20 -4.52 14.66
C THR A 136 -10.60 -3.17 14.06
N ILE A 137 -9.66 -2.47 13.40
CA ILE A 137 -9.89 -1.16 12.81
C ILE A 137 -10.86 -1.27 11.63
N ASP A 138 -11.99 -0.56 11.70
CA ASP A 138 -13.02 -0.56 10.66
C ASP A 138 -12.63 0.35 9.51
N PHE A 139 -12.23 1.58 9.82
CA PHE A 139 -11.68 2.55 8.89
C PHE A 139 -10.60 3.40 9.54
N ALA A 140 -9.81 4.10 8.72
CA ALA A 140 -8.78 4.98 9.21
C ALA A 140 -8.84 6.37 8.58
N ILE A 141 -8.29 7.35 9.28
CA ILE A 141 -8.21 8.75 8.89
C ILE A 141 -6.75 9.17 8.94
N THR A 142 -6.26 9.81 7.88
CA THR A 142 -4.93 10.42 7.84
C THR A 142 -5.05 11.93 7.71
N LEU A 143 -4.36 12.66 8.59
CA LEU A 143 -4.24 14.11 8.60
C LEU A 143 -2.82 14.50 8.21
N GLY A 144 -2.59 14.94 6.97
CA GLY A 144 -1.25 15.24 6.50
C GLY A 144 -1.08 15.20 4.99
N GLY A 145 0.05 14.66 4.54
CA GLY A 145 0.37 14.47 3.12
C GLY A 145 0.60 13.00 2.78
N ASP A 146 1.14 12.74 1.58
CA ASP A 146 1.36 11.37 1.08
C ASP A 146 2.17 10.50 2.05
N GLY A 147 3.20 11.07 2.70
CA GLY A 147 4.00 10.36 3.71
C GLY A 147 3.19 9.84 4.91
N THR A 148 2.11 10.53 5.30
CA THR A 148 1.22 10.08 6.37
C THR A 148 0.41 8.86 5.94
N LEU A 149 -0.04 8.81 4.69
CA LEU A 149 -0.73 7.64 4.14
C LEU A 149 0.22 6.45 3.95
N LEU A 150 1.46 6.70 3.52
CA LEU A 150 2.49 5.66 3.44
C LEU A 150 2.77 5.07 4.82
N HIS A 151 2.94 5.91 5.85
CA HIS A 151 3.09 5.47 7.24
C HIS A 151 1.91 4.58 7.67
N LEU A 152 0.67 5.04 7.45
CA LEU A 152 -0.53 4.27 7.75
C LEU A 152 -0.49 2.88 7.09
N SER A 153 -0.13 2.81 5.81
CA SER A 153 -0.06 1.55 5.05
C SER A 153 0.91 0.54 5.68
N THR A 154 2.01 1.01 6.31
CA THR A 154 2.99 0.13 6.97
C THR A 154 2.45 -0.52 8.25
N LEU A 155 1.45 0.08 8.90
CA LEU A 155 0.82 -0.49 10.11
C LEU A 155 -0.02 -1.72 9.79
N PHE A 156 -0.42 -1.91 8.52
CA PHE A 156 -1.28 -3.01 8.08
C PHE A 156 -0.51 -3.97 7.16
N PRO A 157 0.11 -5.03 7.70
CA PRO A 157 0.86 -6.01 6.90
C PRO A 157 -0.04 -6.84 5.98
N LYS A 158 -1.35 -6.89 6.27
CA LYS A 158 -2.39 -7.56 5.47
C LYS A 158 -3.37 -6.53 4.93
N ALA A 159 -4.66 -6.81 4.96
CA ALA A 159 -5.67 -5.90 4.43
C ALA A 159 -5.70 -4.57 5.19
N VAL A 160 -5.56 -3.46 4.45
CA VAL A 160 -5.74 -2.10 4.97
C VAL A 160 -7.25 -1.83 5.05
N PRO A 161 -7.76 -1.25 6.15
CA PRO A 161 -9.14 -0.78 6.17
C PRO A 161 -9.35 0.37 5.15
N PRO A 162 -10.60 0.70 4.78
CA PRO A 162 -10.87 1.94 4.06
C PRO A 162 -10.20 3.15 4.73
N VAL A 163 -9.56 4.01 3.93
CA VAL A 163 -8.79 5.16 4.43
C VAL A 163 -9.36 6.46 3.90
N LEU A 164 -9.68 7.38 4.80
CA LEU A 164 -9.98 8.76 4.49
C LEU A 164 -8.74 9.63 4.69
N SER A 165 -8.40 10.41 3.67
CA SER A 165 -7.16 11.17 3.65
C SER A 165 -7.44 12.66 3.47
N PHE A 166 -7.18 13.45 4.51
CA PHE A 166 -7.33 14.90 4.53
C PHE A 166 -6.00 15.64 4.43
N SER A 167 -5.89 16.53 3.44
CA SER A 167 -4.83 17.51 3.33
C SER A 167 -5.18 18.80 4.09
N LEU A 168 -4.18 19.34 4.78
CA LEU A 168 -4.23 20.61 5.52
C LEU A 168 -3.37 21.70 4.87
N GLY A 169 -2.96 21.47 3.62
CA GLY A 169 -2.11 22.35 2.84
C GLY A 169 -2.32 22.13 1.36
N THR A 170 -1.23 21.91 0.62
CA THR A 170 -1.29 21.55 -0.80
C THR A 170 -1.96 20.19 -0.95
N LEU A 171 -2.86 20.06 -1.92
CA LEU A 171 -3.45 18.78 -2.26
C LEU A 171 -2.34 17.88 -2.86
N CYS A 172 -2.11 16.73 -2.26
CA CYS A 172 -1.13 15.75 -2.74
C CYS A 172 -1.83 14.67 -3.58
N PHE A 173 -1.08 13.89 -4.36
CA PHE A 173 -1.63 12.92 -5.30
C PHE A 173 -2.44 11.79 -4.64
N LEU A 174 -2.13 11.45 -3.38
CA LEU A 174 -2.85 10.41 -2.65
C LEU A 174 -4.01 10.94 -1.80
N MET A 175 -3.99 12.23 -1.46
CA MET A 175 -4.94 12.86 -0.55
C MET A 175 -6.16 13.37 -1.34
N SER A 176 -7.34 12.82 -1.05
CA SER A 176 -8.54 13.12 -1.84
C SER A 176 -9.35 14.33 -1.34
N TYR A 177 -9.14 14.73 -0.07
CA TYR A 177 -10.01 15.70 0.57
C TYR A 177 -9.24 16.82 1.26
N ARG A 178 -9.83 18.01 1.29
CA ARG A 178 -9.37 19.11 2.15
C ARG A 178 -10.01 18.98 3.53
N PHE A 179 -9.25 19.32 4.57
CA PHE A 179 -9.72 19.16 5.94
C PHE A 179 -10.95 20.02 6.27
N ASP A 180 -11.18 21.18 5.63
CA ASP A 180 -12.33 22.05 5.90
C ASP A 180 -13.71 21.37 5.70
N ARG A 181 -13.75 20.23 4.99
CA ARG A 181 -14.98 19.46 4.73
C ARG A 181 -15.06 18.14 5.51
N TYR A 182 -14.21 17.93 6.53
CA TYR A 182 -14.10 16.64 7.22
C TYR A 182 -15.43 16.12 7.77
N GLN A 183 -16.28 17.00 8.32
CA GLN A 183 -17.56 16.61 8.91
C GLN A 183 -18.51 15.97 7.90
N THR A 184 -18.65 16.57 6.72
CA THR A 184 -19.52 16.04 5.65
C THR A 184 -18.97 14.71 5.13
N ILE A 185 -17.67 14.65 4.85
CA ILE A 185 -17.02 13.45 4.31
C ILE A 185 -17.07 12.29 5.31
N LEU A 186 -16.93 12.57 6.61
CA LEU A 186 -17.07 11.54 7.64
C LEU A 186 -18.51 11.05 7.76
N LYS A 187 -19.52 11.91 7.61
CA LYS A 187 -20.93 11.46 7.54
C LYS A 187 -21.17 10.53 6.36
N ASP A 188 -20.61 10.85 5.19
CA ASP A 188 -20.70 10.02 4.00
C ASP A 188 -20.01 8.66 4.21
N MET A 189 -18.80 8.67 4.78
CA MET A 189 -18.06 7.46 5.13
C MET A 189 -18.82 6.57 6.12
N LEU A 190 -19.33 7.14 7.20
CA LEU A 190 -20.08 6.42 8.23
C LEU A 190 -21.42 5.87 7.72
N SER A 191 -22.03 6.54 6.74
CA SER A 191 -23.26 6.07 6.09
C SER A 191 -23.01 5.11 4.92
N GLY A 192 -21.74 4.91 4.53
CA GLY A 192 -21.34 4.09 3.38
C GLY A 192 -21.50 4.77 2.03
N HIS A 193 -21.88 6.04 1.95
CA HIS A 193 -22.06 6.73 0.66
C HIS A 193 -20.75 7.30 0.12
N ILE A 194 -19.72 6.45 0.00
CA ILE A 194 -18.39 6.87 -0.48
C ILE A 194 -17.82 5.90 -1.52
N GLY A 195 -17.15 6.49 -2.52
CA GLY A 195 -16.35 5.77 -3.50
C GLY A 195 -14.98 5.39 -2.95
N LEU A 196 -14.53 4.18 -3.26
CA LEU A 196 -13.25 3.62 -2.88
C LEU A 196 -12.44 3.27 -4.13
N THR A 197 -11.19 3.75 -4.14
CA THR A 197 -10.21 3.37 -5.16
C THR A 197 -9.26 2.34 -4.57
N MET A 198 -9.27 1.13 -5.12
CA MET A 198 -8.36 0.07 -4.69
C MET A 198 -6.95 0.36 -5.20
N ARG A 199 -6.01 0.58 -4.29
CA ARG A 199 -4.61 0.86 -4.63
C ARG A 199 -3.75 -0.37 -4.43
N MET A 200 -2.97 -0.67 -5.46
CA MET A 200 -2.04 -1.80 -5.50
C MET A 200 -0.94 -1.66 -4.44
N ARG A 201 -0.47 -2.78 -3.87
CA ARG A 201 0.74 -2.84 -3.01
C ARG A 201 1.64 -4.00 -3.42
N LEU A 202 2.95 -3.81 -3.20
CA LEU A 202 3.98 -4.81 -3.43
C LEU A 202 4.27 -5.58 -2.14
N PHE A 203 4.37 -6.91 -2.22
CA PHE A 203 5.09 -7.72 -1.24
C PHE A 203 6.55 -7.80 -1.65
N CYS A 204 7.43 -7.58 -0.68
CA CYS A 204 8.85 -7.62 -0.86
C CYS A 204 9.49 -8.53 0.18
N SER A 205 10.24 -9.53 -0.26
CA SER A 205 10.99 -10.44 0.62
C SER A 205 12.49 -10.35 0.33
N LEU A 206 13.29 -10.41 1.40
CA LEU A 206 14.74 -10.29 1.34
C LEU A 206 15.39 -11.66 1.46
N HIS A 207 16.29 -11.96 0.52
CA HIS A 207 16.95 -13.25 0.39
C HIS A 207 18.47 -13.10 0.29
N GLN A 208 19.18 -14.08 0.83
CA GLN A 208 20.61 -14.29 0.65
C GLN A 208 20.92 -14.65 -0.82
N PRO A 209 22.20 -14.57 -1.26
CA PRO A 209 22.61 -14.95 -2.62
C PRO A 209 22.23 -16.38 -3.03
N ASN A 210 22.18 -17.30 -2.06
CA ASN A 210 21.77 -18.70 -2.22
C ASN A 210 20.25 -18.90 -2.32
N GLY A 211 19.45 -17.82 -2.22
CA GLY A 211 17.99 -17.86 -2.29
C GLY A 211 17.28 -18.10 -0.95
N LYS A 212 17.98 -18.41 0.14
CA LYS A 212 17.38 -18.51 1.48
C LYS A 212 16.95 -17.13 1.99
N ARG A 213 15.93 -17.06 2.83
CA ARG A 213 15.51 -15.78 3.44
C ARG A 213 16.61 -15.25 4.34
N ILE A 214 16.72 -13.93 4.43
CA ILE A 214 17.66 -13.30 5.36
C ILE A 214 17.15 -13.51 6.78
N GLU A 215 18.05 -13.90 7.69
CA GLU A 215 17.79 -13.99 9.12
C GLU A 215 18.56 -12.88 9.85
N LEU A 216 17.91 -12.25 10.82
CA LEU A 216 18.50 -11.31 11.77
C LEU A 216 18.21 -11.83 13.17
N ASP A 217 19.24 -11.96 14.01
CA ASP A 217 19.14 -12.48 15.38
C ASP A 217 18.40 -13.83 15.48
N GLY A 218 18.64 -14.72 14.50
CA GLY A 218 18.03 -16.05 14.44
C GLY A 218 16.55 -16.06 14.04
N LYS A 219 16.01 -14.94 13.53
CA LYS A 219 14.64 -14.84 13.01
C LYS A 219 14.64 -14.41 11.56
N GLU A 220 13.84 -15.07 10.71
CA GLU A 220 13.64 -14.64 9.34
C GLU A 220 13.07 -13.22 9.29
N VAL A 221 13.62 -12.40 8.39
CA VAL A 221 13.10 -11.06 8.12
C VAL A 221 11.72 -11.18 7.48
N GLU A 222 10.72 -10.59 8.12
CA GLU A 222 9.34 -10.57 7.63
C GLU A 222 9.22 -9.87 6.27
N ASP A 223 8.24 -10.31 5.47
CA ASP A 223 7.88 -9.64 4.23
C ASP A 223 7.41 -8.22 4.50
N ARG A 224 7.80 -7.30 3.62
CA ARG A 224 7.35 -5.91 3.67
C ARG A 224 6.25 -5.66 2.65
N GLN A 225 5.23 -4.92 3.08
CA GLN A 225 4.23 -4.32 2.20
C GLN A 225 4.66 -2.92 1.81
N VAL A 226 4.61 -2.61 0.52
CA VAL A 226 5.05 -1.33 -0.01
C VAL A 226 3.98 -0.77 -0.94
N MET A 227 3.54 0.47 -0.67
CA MET A 227 2.49 1.12 -1.45
C MET A 227 3.02 1.80 -2.70
N ASN A 228 4.18 2.45 -2.61
CA ASN A 228 4.76 3.19 -3.73
C ASN A 228 5.75 2.33 -4.52
N GLU A 229 7.01 2.27 -4.07
CA GLU A 229 8.05 1.52 -4.78
C GLU A 229 9.06 0.85 -3.88
N VAL A 230 9.69 -0.19 -4.41
CA VAL A 230 10.95 -0.71 -3.89
C VAL A 230 12.08 -0.21 -4.78
N SER A 231 13.04 0.50 -4.19
CA SER A 231 14.22 1.00 -4.88
C SER A 231 15.48 0.27 -4.40
N LEU A 232 16.19 -0.37 -5.33
CA LEU A 232 17.51 -0.93 -5.08
C LEU A 232 18.54 0.05 -5.61
N HIS A 233 19.29 0.69 -4.72
CA HIS A 233 20.25 1.75 -5.04
C HIS A 233 21.66 1.40 -4.56
N ARG A 234 22.69 1.88 -5.23
CA ARG A 234 24.11 1.72 -4.84
C ARG A 234 24.50 2.31 -3.47
N GLY A 235 23.55 2.95 -2.78
CA GLY A 235 23.79 3.66 -1.53
C GLY A 235 24.89 4.71 -1.65
N ARG A 236 25.86 4.68 -0.74
CA ARG A 236 27.02 5.60 -0.70
C ARG A 236 28.18 5.14 -1.59
N TYR A 237 28.08 3.97 -2.22
CA TYR A 237 29.17 3.43 -3.03
C TYR A 237 29.38 4.30 -4.28
N PRO A 238 30.63 4.72 -4.60
CA PRO A 238 30.86 5.69 -5.68
C PRO A 238 30.65 5.11 -7.08
N HIS A 239 30.79 3.80 -7.26
CA HIS A 239 30.62 3.17 -8.57
C HIS A 239 29.17 2.71 -8.78
N LEU A 240 28.80 2.57 -10.06
CA LEU A 240 27.51 1.99 -10.45
C LEU A 240 27.35 0.59 -9.84
N THR A 241 26.11 0.19 -9.59
CA THR A 241 25.81 -1.18 -9.14
C THR A 241 25.36 -2.01 -10.34
N SER A 242 25.72 -3.30 -10.35
CA SER A 242 25.21 -4.26 -11.33
C SER A 242 24.07 -5.05 -10.71
N ILE A 243 22.90 -4.99 -11.33
CA ILE A 243 21.67 -5.61 -10.82
C ILE A 243 21.16 -6.59 -11.87
N GLU A 244 21.30 -7.89 -11.61
CA GLU A 244 20.64 -8.93 -12.39
C GLU A 244 19.14 -8.86 -12.11
N CYS A 245 18.33 -8.72 -13.16
CA CYS A 245 16.88 -8.66 -13.10
C CYS A 245 16.28 -9.91 -13.76
N ARG A 246 15.39 -10.59 -13.04
CA ARG A 246 14.61 -11.72 -13.56
C ARG A 246 13.13 -11.44 -13.38
N VAL A 247 12.33 -11.86 -14.35
CA VAL A 247 10.87 -11.80 -14.32
C VAL A 247 10.36 -13.22 -14.47
N ASP A 248 9.52 -13.66 -13.53
CA ASP A 248 8.95 -15.01 -13.52
C ASP A 248 10.04 -16.10 -13.66
N HIS A 249 11.11 -15.95 -12.87
CA HIS A 249 12.31 -16.78 -12.84
C HIS A 249 13.19 -16.77 -14.12
N GLN A 250 12.76 -16.08 -15.18
CA GLN A 250 13.51 -15.94 -16.42
C GLN A 250 14.43 -14.71 -16.38
N TYR A 251 15.66 -14.86 -16.88
CA TYR A 251 16.58 -13.73 -16.99
C TYR A 251 16.03 -12.70 -17.98
N LEU A 252 15.90 -11.46 -17.52
CA LEU A 252 15.47 -10.35 -18.36
C LEU A 252 16.67 -9.55 -18.85
N THR A 253 17.46 -9.01 -17.91
CA THR A 253 18.61 -8.15 -18.21
C THR A 253 19.50 -7.97 -16.99
N GLU A 254 20.70 -7.43 -17.20
CA GLU A 254 21.58 -6.93 -16.15
C GLU A 254 21.68 -5.40 -16.26
N CYS A 255 21.22 -4.72 -15.22
CA CYS A 255 21.17 -3.27 -15.14
C CYS A 255 22.42 -2.74 -14.45
N ILE A 256 23.28 -2.03 -15.20
CA ILE A 256 24.38 -1.26 -14.65
C ILE A 256 23.94 0.20 -14.51
N ALA A 257 23.67 0.64 -13.29
CA ALA A 257 23.01 1.91 -13.01
C ALA A 257 23.30 2.41 -11.58
N ASP A 258 22.79 3.60 -11.23
CA ASP A 258 22.72 4.01 -9.82
C ASP A 258 21.77 3.08 -9.03
N GLY A 259 20.75 2.55 -9.71
CA GLY A 259 19.82 1.59 -9.14
C GLY A 259 18.69 1.20 -10.08
N LEU A 260 17.72 0.46 -9.53
CA LEU A 260 16.51 0.00 -10.22
C LEU A 260 15.32 0.14 -9.28
N ILE A 261 14.21 0.69 -9.78
CA ILE A 261 12.97 0.89 -9.05
C ILE A 261 11.92 -0.07 -9.59
N VAL A 262 11.19 -0.74 -8.71
CA VAL A 262 9.94 -1.46 -9.03
C VAL A 262 8.82 -0.79 -8.27
N SER A 263 7.89 -0.19 -8.99
CA SER A 263 6.84 0.69 -8.47
C SER A 263 5.44 0.17 -8.79
N THR A 264 4.49 0.53 -7.94
CA THR A 264 3.06 0.41 -8.23
C THR A 264 2.60 1.56 -9.13
N PRO A 265 1.39 1.49 -9.71
CA PRO A 265 0.77 2.64 -10.37
C PRO A 265 0.67 3.86 -9.43
N THR A 266 0.44 3.62 -8.14
CA THR A 266 0.41 4.69 -7.14
C THR A 266 1.78 5.31 -6.91
N GLY A 267 2.85 4.50 -6.87
CA GLY A 267 4.22 4.99 -6.76
C GLY A 267 4.80 5.56 -8.06
N SER A 268 4.09 5.42 -9.19
CA SER A 268 4.55 5.93 -10.48
C SER A 268 4.76 7.44 -10.48
N THR A 269 4.04 8.18 -9.63
CA THR A 269 4.17 9.63 -9.43
C THR A 269 5.18 10.03 -8.36
N ALA A 270 5.82 9.06 -7.69
CA ALA A 270 6.81 9.28 -6.64
C ALA A 270 8.23 9.18 -7.24
N TYR A 271 9.10 8.34 -6.66
CA TYR A 271 10.50 8.30 -7.09
C TYR A 271 10.68 7.74 -8.52
N SER A 272 9.76 6.87 -8.97
CA SER A 272 9.74 6.37 -10.35
C SER A 272 9.63 7.52 -11.37
N LEU A 273 8.77 8.52 -11.12
CA LEU A 273 8.64 9.70 -11.99
C LEU A 273 9.94 10.48 -12.06
N SER A 274 10.60 10.71 -10.91
CA SER A 274 11.88 11.42 -10.86
C SER A 274 12.99 10.69 -11.61
N ALA A 275 12.93 9.36 -11.69
CA ALA A 275 13.86 8.54 -12.46
C ALA A 275 13.49 8.42 -13.97
N GLY A 276 12.45 9.11 -14.43
CA GLY A 276 12.01 9.10 -15.82
C GLY A 276 10.97 8.02 -16.16
N GLY A 277 10.31 7.44 -15.17
CA GLY A 277 9.15 6.57 -15.33
C GLY A 277 7.88 7.34 -15.76
N PRO A 278 6.92 6.68 -16.43
CA PRO A 278 5.66 7.31 -16.81
C PRO A 278 4.72 7.43 -15.61
N ILE A 279 3.80 8.40 -15.66
CA ILE A 279 2.66 8.46 -14.75
C ILE A 279 1.66 7.38 -15.17
N VAL A 280 1.28 6.51 -14.23
CA VAL A 280 0.32 5.43 -14.45
C VAL A 280 -0.90 5.66 -13.57
N HIS A 281 -2.09 5.63 -14.16
CA HIS A 281 -3.33 5.82 -13.42
C HIS A 281 -3.51 4.69 -12.37
N PRO A 282 -3.92 4.99 -11.11
CA PRO A 282 -4.02 4.00 -10.04
C PRO A 282 -4.88 2.76 -10.34
N SER A 283 -5.87 2.88 -11.23
CA SER A 283 -6.72 1.75 -11.65
C SER A 283 -6.04 0.78 -12.63
N VAL A 284 -4.98 1.19 -13.32
CA VAL A 284 -4.22 0.32 -14.24
C VAL A 284 -3.44 -0.67 -13.40
N GLN A 285 -3.66 -1.97 -13.56
CA GLN A 285 -2.89 -2.97 -12.82
C GLN A 285 -1.61 -3.31 -13.58
N SER A 286 -0.49 -2.76 -13.15
CA SER A 286 0.82 -3.01 -13.75
C SER A 286 1.92 -2.76 -12.73
N LEU A 287 3.02 -3.51 -12.81
CA LEU A 287 4.28 -3.15 -12.16
C LEU A 287 5.05 -2.21 -13.09
N VAL A 288 5.65 -1.14 -12.56
CA VAL A 288 6.48 -0.20 -13.32
C VAL A 288 7.93 -0.39 -12.89
N MET A 289 8.80 -0.82 -13.80
CA MET A 289 10.22 -1.01 -13.52
C MET A 289 11.04 0.08 -14.21
N THR A 290 11.65 0.97 -13.43
CA THR A 290 12.36 2.16 -13.89
C THR A 290 13.82 2.13 -13.44
N PRO A 291 14.81 2.13 -14.35
CA PRO A 291 16.22 2.27 -13.97
C PRO A 291 16.54 3.69 -13.51
N ILE A 292 17.47 3.81 -12.55
CA ILE A 292 17.97 5.10 -12.05
C ILE A 292 19.31 5.38 -12.71
N CYS A 293 19.37 6.37 -13.61
CA CYS A 293 20.60 6.76 -14.32
C CYS A 293 21.36 5.56 -14.93
N PRO A 294 20.73 4.73 -15.80
CA PRO A 294 21.39 3.57 -16.38
C PRO A 294 22.54 3.98 -17.30
N ARG A 295 23.62 3.18 -17.30
CA ARG A 295 24.72 3.33 -18.28
C ARG A 295 24.24 3.08 -19.71
N SER A 296 23.31 2.15 -19.88
CA SER A 296 22.75 1.81 -21.20
C SER A 296 21.69 2.82 -21.62
N LEU A 297 21.88 3.47 -22.77
CA LEU A 297 20.93 4.42 -23.35
C LEU A 297 19.63 3.76 -23.84
N SER A 298 19.65 2.45 -24.10
CA SER A 298 18.49 1.69 -24.56
C SER A 298 17.64 1.14 -23.41
N PHE A 299 18.12 1.18 -22.17
CA PHE A 299 17.36 0.63 -21.05
C PHE A 299 16.30 1.63 -20.58
N ARG A 300 15.08 1.45 -21.08
CA ARG A 300 13.90 2.27 -20.77
C ARG A 300 13.05 1.62 -19.67
N THR A 301 12.18 2.43 -19.07
CA THR A 301 11.14 1.93 -18.15
C THR A 301 10.26 0.91 -18.85
N ILE A 302 9.97 -0.21 -18.17
CA ILE A 302 9.08 -1.25 -18.66
C ILE A 302 7.87 -1.40 -17.75
N LEU A 303 6.71 -1.69 -18.35
CA LEU A 303 5.50 -2.06 -17.62
C LEU A 303 5.32 -3.57 -17.70
N LEU A 304 5.09 -4.19 -16.56
CA LEU A 304 4.94 -5.64 -16.44
C LEU A 304 3.55 -6.00 -15.89
N PRO A 305 3.03 -7.20 -16.19
CA PRO A 305 1.81 -7.69 -15.59
C PRO A 305 1.87 -7.64 -14.05
N PRO A 306 0.73 -7.37 -13.37
CA PRO A 306 0.70 -7.30 -11.92
C PRO A 306 1.01 -8.65 -11.27
N SER A 307 0.73 -9.77 -11.95
CA SER A 307 1.01 -11.12 -11.45
C SER A 307 2.49 -11.52 -11.50
N SER A 308 3.34 -10.74 -12.19
CA SER A 308 4.74 -11.11 -12.36
C SER A 308 5.51 -11.05 -11.05
N ILE A 309 6.45 -11.98 -10.90
CA ILE A 309 7.41 -12.04 -9.80
C ILE A 309 8.72 -11.43 -10.31
N ILE A 310 9.17 -10.35 -9.69
CA ILE A 310 10.42 -9.68 -10.01
C ILE A 310 11.49 -10.11 -9.02
N GLU A 311 12.59 -10.65 -9.53
CA GLU A 311 13.78 -10.93 -8.73
C GLU A 311 14.88 -9.95 -9.10
N LEU A 312 15.35 -9.19 -8.11
CA LEU A 312 16.50 -8.31 -8.27
C LEU A 312 17.66 -8.86 -7.44
N LYS A 313 18.80 -9.10 -8.09
CA LYS A 313 20.01 -9.59 -7.44
C LYS A 313 21.13 -8.59 -7.64
N VAL A 314 21.66 -8.06 -6.54
CA VAL A 314 22.88 -7.25 -6.59
C VAL A 314 24.06 -8.17 -6.88
N CYS A 315 24.69 -7.96 -8.03
CA CYS A 315 25.93 -8.62 -8.42
C CYS A 315 27.11 -7.82 -7.89
N LEU A 316 28.07 -8.50 -7.27
CA LEU A 316 29.38 -7.91 -7.05
C LEU A 316 30.00 -7.73 -8.43
N MET A 317 30.32 -6.50 -8.82
CA MET A 317 31.24 -6.34 -9.93
C MET A 317 32.55 -6.95 -9.46
N HIS A 318 32.92 -8.09 -10.05
CA HIS A 318 34.28 -8.57 -9.97
C HIS A 318 35.14 -7.40 -10.46
N ALA A 319 36.00 -6.86 -9.59
CA ALA A 319 37.18 -6.18 -10.09
C ALA A 319 37.76 -7.13 -11.14
N LEU A 320 37.95 -6.63 -12.36
CA LEU A 320 38.57 -7.36 -13.46
C LEU A 320 39.89 -7.98 -12.98
N SER A 321 39.81 -9.19 -12.43
CA SER A 321 40.94 -10.10 -12.32
C SER A 321 41.10 -10.70 -13.71
N SER A 322 42.29 -10.49 -14.28
CA SER A 322 42.78 -10.95 -15.58
C SER A 322 42.28 -10.22 -16.84
N LEU A 323 42.89 -9.07 -17.13
CA LEU A 323 43.50 -8.89 -18.44
C LEU A 323 44.89 -9.51 -18.34
N GLY A 324 45.08 -10.64 -19.04
CA GLY A 324 46.40 -11.20 -19.32
C GLY A 324 47.09 -10.46 -20.45
#